data_AF-B5HCC6-F1
#
_entry.id   AF-B5HCC6-F1
#
_cell.length_a   1.000
_cell.length_b   1.000
_cell.length_c   1.000
_cell.angle_alpha   90.00
_cell.angle_beta   90.00
_cell.angle_gamma   90.00
#
_symmetry.space_group_name_H-M   'P 1'
#
loop_
_entity.id
_entity.type
_entity.pdbx_description
1 polymer ?
#
loop_
_entity_poly.entity_id
_entity_poly.type
_entity_poly.pdbx_seq_one_letter_code
_entity_poly.pdbx_strand_id
1 'polypeptide(L)'
;SERPGTVSAGAEPFPLLACTGPTHEGATPMYEREIAARFREVNGDHPMSPADDAYVTAQFAVLDDLCPVSGHDPGAVRLMMLAGLLPLPGYLRSDGAEMVPKDLFAPAQAAGGPEKLEAWFVAHWADPVAGRQEWEAYLSGRYVCLHSVTPATIQRKERLTAEITAAPYDPDAGSPRWSARLHAAIDELDALEPAFTPYDRLRFGGPTSRDLCIDAMRARYPRDPATARER
;
A
#
# COMPACT_ATOMS: atom_id res chain seq x y z
N SER A 1 -38.08 69.66 -25.45
CA SER A 1 -37.41 68.46 -25.99
C SER A 1 -37.18 67.49 -24.85
N GLU A 2 -38.09 66.55 -24.64
CA GLU A 2 -38.10 65.19 -25.20
C GLU A 2 -37.42 64.18 -24.25
N ARG A 3 -38.24 63.31 -23.63
CA ARG A 3 -37.89 61.95 -23.17
C ARG A 3 -38.23 60.99 -24.34
N PRO A 4 -37.68 59.76 -24.53
CA PRO A 4 -37.78 58.64 -23.55
C PRO A 4 -36.72 57.50 -23.62
N GLY A 5 -36.83 56.52 -22.69
CA GLY A 5 -36.39 55.12 -22.88
C GLY A 5 -35.73 54.46 -21.64
N THR A 6 -36.42 53.69 -20.79
CA THR A 6 -36.44 52.19 -20.67
C THR A 6 -35.05 51.55 -20.45
N VAL A 7 -34.78 50.65 -19.48
CA VAL A 7 -35.44 49.38 -19.11
C VAL A 7 -35.03 48.98 -17.67
N SER A 8 -35.96 48.35 -16.95
CA SER A 8 -35.77 47.62 -15.69
C SER A 8 -35.21 46.21 -15.92
N ALA A 9 -34.25 45.76 -15.11
CA ALA A 9 -34.00 44.34 -14.90
C ALA A 9 -33.51 44.11 -13.46
N GLY A 10 -34.33 43.41 -12.69
CA GLY A 10 -34.04 43.00 -11.32
C GLY A 10 -32.90 42.00 -11.26
N ALA A 11 -32.01 42.18 -10.29
CA ALA A 11 -31.07 41.16 -9.88
C ALA A 11 -31.81 40.20 -8.92
N GLU A 12 -32.37 39.14 -9.48
CA GLU A 12 -32.77 37.95 -8.72
C GLU A 12 -31.50 37.30 -8.12
N PRO A 13 -31.51 36.86 -6.85
CA PRO A 13 -30.44 36.05 -6.31
C PRO A 13 -30.47 34.65 -6.92
N PHE A 14 -29.33 34.21 -7.47
CA PHE A 14 -29.11 32.84 -7.92
C PHE A 14 -29.48 31.83 -6.82
N PRO A 15 -30.26 30.79 -7.12
CA PRO A 15 -30.52 29.74 -6.13
C PRO A 15 -29.23 28.95 -5.93
N LEU A 16 -28.74 28.95 -4.68
CA LEU A 16 -27.85 27.92 -4.15
C LEU A 16 -28.57 26.58 -4.36
N LEU A 17 -28.12 25.84 -5.38
CA LEU A 17 -28.51 24.45 -5.57
C LEU A 17 -27.96 23.67 -4.37
N ALA A 18 -28.80 23.46 -3.36
CA ALA A 18 -28.52 22.54 -2.28
C ALA A 18 -28.45 21.13 -2.89
N CYS A 19 -27.24 20.63 -3.13
CA CYS A 19 -27.01 19.22 -3.39
C CYS A 19 -27.32 18.45 -2.10
N THR A 20 -28.58 18.13 -1.87
CA THR A 20 -28.98 17.11 -0.89
C THR A 20 -28.60 15.75 -1.47
N GLY A 21 -27.34 15.36 -1.28
CA GLY A 21 -26.93 13.96 -1.42
C GLY A 21 -27.67 13.10 -0.39
N PRO A 22 -27.86 11.80 -0.67
CA PRO A 22 -28.51 10.90 0.28
C PRO A 22 -27.74 10.88 1.60
N THR A 23 -28.48 10.91 2.70
CA THR A 23 -27.96 10.82 4.06
C THR A 23 -27.12 9.55 4.22
N HIS A 24 -25.88 9.72 4.70
CA HIS A 24 -24.79 8.74 4.80
C HIS A 24 -25.10 7.45 5.59
N GLU A 25 -26.23 7.38 6.30
CA GLU A 25 -26.57 6.29 7.24
C GLU A 25 -26.85 4.92 6.60
N GLY A 26 -27.17 4.86 5.30
CA GLY A 26 -27.48 3.61 4.59
C GLY A 26 -26.45 3.13 3.57
N ALA A 27 -25.43 3.95 3.26
CA ALA A 27 -24.47 3.68 2.19
C ALA A 27 -23.22 2.93 2.67
N THR A 28 -22.84 3.10 3.95
CA THR A 28 -21.64 2.47 4.53
C THR A 28 -21.62 0.94 4.40
N PRO A 29 -22.70 0.20 4.72
CA PRO A 29 -22.72 -1.26 4.58
C PRO A 29 -22.67 -1.76 3.13
N MET A 30 -23.00 -0.90 2.16
CA MET A 30 -22.94 -1.22 0.74
C MET A 30 -21.49 -1.17 0.24
N TYR A 31 -20.77 -0.09 0.58
CA TYR A 31 -19.38 0.08 0.17
C TYR A 31 -18.43 -0.95 0.80
N GLU A 32 -18.67 -1.35 2.05
CA GLU A 32 -17.93 -2.45 2.70
C GLU A 32 -18.03 -3.75 1.89
N ARG A 33 -19.24 -4.11 1.43
CA ARG A 33 -19.47 -5.32 0.63
C ARG A 33 -18.80 -5.25 -0.72
N GLU A 34 -18.85 -4.09 -1.38
CA GLU A 34 -18.21 -3.87 -2.68
C GLU A 34 -16.68 -3.92 -2.57
N ILE A 35 -16.10 -3.29 -1.54
CA ILE A 35 -14.67 -3.38 -1.25
C ILE A 35 -14.28 -4.82 -0.96
N ALA A 36 -15.03 -5.54 -0.13
CA ALA A 36 -14.72 -6.92 0.18
C ALA A 36 -14.82 -7.84 -1.05
N ALA A 37 -15.79 -7.60 -1.94
CA ALA A 37 -15.91 -8.32 -3.21
C ALA A 37 -14.72 -8.02 -4.12
N ARG A 38 -14.36 -6.74 -4.30
CA ARG A 38 -13.24 -6.31 -5.12
C ARG A 38 -11.90 -6.83 -4.57
N PHE A 39 -11.71 -6.79 -3.26
CA PHE A 39 -10.55 -7.37 -2.58
C PHE A 39 -10.41 -8.85 -2.92
N ARG A 40 -11.48 -9.66 -2.78
CA ARG A 40 -11.43 -11.11 -3.07
C ARG A 40 -11.19 -11.41 -4.54
N GLU A 41 -11.78 -10.62 -5.44
CA GLU A 41 -11.53 -10.73 -6.88
C GLU A 41 -10.04 -10.55 -7.20
N VAL A 42 -9.40 -9.55 -6.58
CA VAL A 42 -8.01 -9.17 -6.85
C VAL A 42 -7.02 -10.05 -6.07
N ASN A 43 -7.30 -10.37 -4.81
CA ASN A 43 -6.36 -11.00 -3.88
C ASN A 43 -6.67 -12.47 -3.58
N GLY A 44 -7.76 -13.00 -4.12
CA GLY A 44 -8.26 -14.34 -3.78
C GLY A 44 -9.07 -14.35 -2.48
N ASP A 45 -9.79 -15.45 -2.27
CA ASP A 45 -10.54 -15.70 -1.05
C ASP A 45 -9.83 -16.79 -0.25
N HIS A 46 -9.16 -16.38 0.82
CA HIS A 46 -8.34 -17.24 1.66
C HIS A 46 -8.79 -17.11 3.11
N PRO A 47 -8.79 -18.21 3.89
CA PRO A 47 -9.17 -18.15 5.29
C PRO A 47 -8.09 -17.44 6.12
N MET A 48 -8.51 -16.54 7.01
CA MET A 48 -7.68 -15.95 8.06
C MET A 48 -7.68 -16.87 9.28
N SER A 49 -6.51 -17.18 9.83
CA SER A 49 -6.41 -17.83 11.13
C SER A 49 -6.41 -16.80 12.28
N PRO A 50 -6.64 -17.21 13.54
CA PRO A 50 -6.51 -16.30 14.68
C PRO A 50 -5.12 -15.66 14.82
N ALA A 51 -4.07 -16.34 14.34
CA ALA A 51 -2.71 -15.79 14.33
C ALA A 51 -2.55 -14.72 13.25
N ASP A 52 -3.18 -14.90 12.09
CA ASP A 52 -3.23 -13.87 11.04
C ASP A 52 -4.00 -12.64 11.55
N ASP A 53 -5.15 -12.83 12.18
CA ASP A 53 -5.95 -11.74 12.77
C ASP A 53 -5.15 -10.94 13.81
N ALA A 54 -4.42 -11.63 14.70
CA ALA A 54 -3.56 -10.99 15.69
C ALA A 54 -2.42 -10.20 15.04
N TYR A 55 -1.80 -10.75 14.00
CA TYR A 55 -0.76 -10.06 13.25
C TYR A 55 -1.30 -8.81 12.57
N VAL A 56 -2.39 -8.92 11.79
CA VAL A 56 -2.90 -7.78 11.03
C VAL A 56 -3.38 -6.68 11.96
N THR A 57 -3.96 -7.05 13.11
CA THR A 57 -4.38 -6.09 14.15
C THR A 57 -3.19 -5.34 14.76
N ALA A 58 -2.03 -6.00 14.92
CA ALA A 58 -0.84 -5.32 15.45
C ALA A 58 -0.19 -4.39 14.42
N GLN A 59 -0.17 -4.79 13.15
CA GLN A 59 0.61 -4.11 12.11
C GLN A 59 -0.18 -3.04 11.34
N PHE A 60 -1.47 -3.26 11.11
CA PHE A 60 -2.34 -2.43 10.28
C PHE A 60 -3.34 -1.64 11.13
N ALA A 61 -4.07 -0.72 10.50
CA ALA A 61 -5.20 -0.02 11.11
C ALA A 61 -6.51 -0.50 10.48
N VAL A 62 -7.59 -0.50 11.27
CA VAL A 62 -8.95 -0.65 10.75
C VAL A 62 -9.32 0.65 10.03
N LEU A 63 -9.87 0.56 8.82
CA LEU A 63 -10.19 1.74 8.00
C LEU A 63 -11.13 2.71 8.73
N ASP A 64 -12.19 2.20 9.35
CA ASP A 64 -13.17 3.02 10.09
C ASP A 64 -12.58 3.72 11.32
N ASP A 65 -11.50 3.18 11.90
CA ASP A 65 -10.79 3.82 13.01
C ASP A 65 -9.77 4.86 12.51
N LEU A 66 -9.11 4.58 11.38
CA LEU A 66 -8.07 5.45 10.81
C LEU A 66 -8.65 6.74 10.22
N CYS A 67 -9.78 6.65 9.52
CA CYS A 67 -10.34 7.77 8.77
C CYS A 67 -10.72 8.97 9.66
N PRO A 68 -11.47 8.80 10.77
CA PRO A 68 -11.86 9.93 11.63
C PRO A 68 -10.66 10.65 12.25
N VAL A 69 -9.64 9.91 12.67
CA VAL A 69 -8.41 10.48 13.25
C VAL A 69 -7.62 11.29 12.21
N SER A 70 -7.76 10.93 10.94
CA SER A 70 -7.11 11.59 9.81
C SER A 70 -7.99 12.66 9.15
N GLY A 71 -9.19 12.91 9.68
CA GLY A 71 -10.14 13.90 9.12
C GLY A 71 -10.84 13.47 7.83
N HIS A 72 -10.93 12.16 7.58
CA HIS A 72 -11.58 11.57 6.41
C HIS A 72 -12.87 10.82 6.77
N ASP A 73 -13.81 10.77 5.83
CA ASP A 73 -14.99 9.91 5.92
C ASP A 73 -14.67 8.50 5.36
N PRO A 74 -14.93 7.41 6.11
CA PRO A 74 -14.64 6.06 5.63
C PRO A 74 -15.36 5.68 4.33
N GLY A 75 -16.62 6.11 4.13
CA GLY A 75 -17.38 5.81 2.92
C GLY A 75 -16.76 6.47 1.68
N ALA A 76 -16.36 7.74 1.80
CA ALA A 76 -15.63 8.47 0.77
C ALA A 76 -14.29 7.81 0.44
N VAL A 77 -13.58 7.29 1.45
CA VAL A 77 -12.31 6.57 1.22
C VAL A 77 -12.54 5.26 0.48
N ARG A 78 -13.56 4.48 0.84
CA ARG A 78 -13.94 3.27 0.10
C ARG A 78 -14.28 3.58 -1.36
N LEU A 79 -15.00 4.67 -1.63
CA LEU A 79 -15.27 5.12 -2.99
C LEU A 79 -13.98 5.46 -3.76
N MET A 80 -13.02 6.13 -3.13
CA MET A 80 -11.70 6.40 -3.75
C MET A 80 -10.93 5.12 -4.04
N MET A 81 -11.01 4.11 -3.17
CA MET A 81 -10.39 2.79 -3.42
C MET A 81 -11.05 2.07 -4.60
N LEU A 82 -12.39 2.05 -4.66
CA LEU A 82 -13.14 1.45 -5.76
C LEU A 82 -12.89 2.18 -7.10
N ALA A 83 -12.65 3.50 -7.04
CA ALA A 83 -12.30 4.31 -8.20
C ALA A 83 -10.82 4.21 -8.60
N GLY A 84 -9.98 3.46 -7.88
CA GLY A 84 -8.55 3.32 -8.18
C GLY A 84 -7.71 4.56 -7.86
N LEU A 85 -8.17 5.42 -6.95
CA LEU A 85 -7.41 6.60 -6.49
C LEU A 85 -6.59 6.31 -5.22
N LEU A 86 -6.99 5.29 -4.46
CA LEU A 86 -6.30 4.79 -3.27
C LEU A 86 -6.20 3.26 -3.34
N PRO A 87 -5.21 2.65 -2.69
CA PRO A 87 -5.06 1.21 -2.74
C PRO A 87 -6.17 0.50 -1.97
N LEU A 88 -6.55 -0.67 -2.47
CA LEU A 88 -7.40 -1.60 -1.74
C LEU A 88 -6.77 -1.96 -0.39
N PRO A 89 -7.57 -2.45 0.58
CA PRO A 89 -7.04 -2.96 1.84
C PRO A 89 -6.00 -4.05 1.63
N GLY A 90 -5.00 -4.09 2.52
CA GLY A 90 -3.98 -5.15 2.50
C GLY A 90 -4.55 -6.50 2.94
N TYR A 91 -5.52 -6.47 3.86
CA TYR A 91 -6.23 -7.64 4.35
C TYR A 91 -7.71 -7.32 4.61
N LEU A 92 -8.52 -8.38 4.56
CA LEU A 92 -9.80 -8.43 5.28
C LEU A 92 -9.58 -9.30 6.51
N ARG A 93 -9.80 -8.76 7.70
CA ARG A 93 -9.76 -9.55 8.94
C ARG A 93 -10.96 -10.51 9.00
N SER A 94 -10.92 -11.55 9.84
CA SER A 94 -12.00 -12.55 9.93
C SER A 94 -13.40 -11.96 10.21
N ASP A 95 -13.48 -10.80 10.86
CA ASP A 95 -14.73 -10.07 11.12
C ASP A 95 -15.20 -9.19 9.94
N GLY A 96 -14.43 -9.17 8.85
CA GLY A 96 -14.70 -8.36 7.67
C GLY A 96 -14.06 -6.98 7.68
N ALA A 97 -13.38 -6.59 8.78
CA ALA A 97 -12.75 -5.28 8.88
C ALA A 97 -11.67 -5.09 7.79
N GLU A 98 -11.69 -3.93 7.13
CA GLU A 98 -10.67 -3.59 6.15
C GLU A 98 -9.39 -3.11 6.85
N MET A 99 -8.32 -3.88 6.68
CA MET A 99 -7.03 -3.59 7.30
C MET A 99 -6.14 -2.86 6.29
N VAL A 100 -5.81 -1.61 6.60
CA VAL A 100 -5.05 -0.70 5.75
C VAL A 100 -3.72 -0.29 6.40
N PRO A 101 -2.70 0.09 5.61
CA PRO A 101 -1.47 0.66 6.16
C PRO A 101 -1.79 1.86 7.06
N LYS A 102 -1.08 1.98 8.17
CA LYS A 102 -1.28 3.09 9.13
C LYS A 102 -0.98 4.46 8.50
N ASP A 103 -0.19 4.46 7.44
CA ASP A 103 0.22 5.62 6.64
C ASP A 103 -0.53 5.71 5.30
N LEU A 104 -1.72 5.10 5.16
CA LEU A 104 -2.53 5.04 3.92
C LEU A 104 -2.59 6.36 3.14
N PHE A 105 -2.74 7.50 3.83
CA PHE A 105 -2.92 8.81 3.21
C PHE A 105 -1.60 9.53 2.89
N ALA A 106 -0.46 9.07 3.39
CA ALA A 106 0.82 9.76 3.24
C ALA A 106 1.26 9.91 1.78
N PRO A 107 1.15 8.89 0.89
CA PRO A 107 1.47 9.05 -0.53
C PRO A 107 0.59 10.10 -1.22
N ALA A 108 -0.73 10.06 -0.99
CA ALA A 108 -1.66 11.04 -1.56
C ALA A 108 -1.36 12.46 -1.06
N GLN A 109 -0.99 12.61 0.20
CA GLN A 109 -0.57 13.91 0.76
C GLN A 109 0.71 14.42 0.09
N ALA A 110 1.71 13.56 -0.11
CA ALA A 110 2.96 13.92 -0.78
C ALA A 110 2.72 14.32 -2.25
N ALA A 111 1.78 13.68 -2.93
CA ALA A 111 1.36 14.02 -4.29
C ALA A 111 0.51 15.30 -4.38
N GLY A 112 0.02 15.81 -3.25
CA GLY A 112 -0.88 16.96 -3.19
C GLY A 112 -2.34 16.64 -3.55
N GLY A 113 -2.78 15.41 -3.29
CA GLY A 113 -4.15 14.91 -3.44
C GLY A 113 -4.21 13.53 -4.12
N PRO A 114 -5.26 12.72 -3.84
CA PRO A 114 -5.48 11.42 -4.51
C PRO A 114 -5.53 11.51 -6.03
N GLU A 115 -6.07 12.60 -6.59
CA GLU A 115 -6.19 12.79 -8.05
C GLU A 115 -4.84 13.02 -8.75
N LYS A 116 -3.81 13.42 -7.99
CA LYS A 116 -2.45 13.61 -8.49
C LYS A 116 -1.55 12.41 -8.18
N LEU A 117 -2.04 11.46 -7.38
CA LEU A 117 -1.23 10.38 -6.83
C LEU A 117 -0.64 9.49 -7.93
N GLU A 118 -1.44 9.07 -8.92
CA GLU A 118 -0.94 8.23 -10.01
C GLU A 118 0.21 8.90 -10.76
N ALA A 119 0.02 10.15 -11.22
CA ALA A 119 1.03 10.87 -11.98
C ALA A 119 2.32 11.09 -11.16
N TRP A 120 2.17 11.45 -9.88
CA TRP A 120 3.29 11.58 -8.96
C TRP A 120 4.02 10.25 -8.76
N PHE A 121 3.27 9.16 -8.55
CA PHE A 121 3.81 7.82 -8.33
C PHE A 121 4.60 7.35 -9.55
N VAL A 122 3.97 7.33 -10.72
CA VAL A 122 4.60 6.86 -11.98
C VAL A 122 5.86 7.66 -12.34
N ALA A 123 5.94 8.95 -11.99
CA ALA A 123 7.11 9.79 -12.26
C ALA A 123 8.38 9.35 -11.52
N HIS A 124 8.29 8.46 -10.53
CA HIS A 124 9.45 7.88 -9.85
C HIS A 124 10.17 6.79 -10.66
N TRP A 125 9.59 6.34 -11.79
CA TRP A 125 10.20 5.36 -12.68
C TRP A 125 10.72 6.02 -13.96
N ALA A 126 11.90 5.59 -14.41
CA ALA A 126 12.47 6.05 -15.66
C ALA A 126 11.66 5.57 -16.88
N ASP A 127 11.08 4.37 -16.80
CA ASP A 127 10.13 3.84 -17.77
C ASP A 127 8.69 4.02 -17.25
N PRO A 128 7.86 4.86 -17.90
CA PRO A 128 6.47 5.06 -17.52
C PRO A 128 5.60 3.81 -17.65
N VAL A 129 5.98 2.83 -18.48
CA VAL A 129 5.23 1.57 -18.59
C VAL A 129 5.43 0.75 -17.32
N ALA A 130 6.68 0.59 -16.87
CA ALA A 130 6.99 -0.03 -15.60
C ALA A 130 6.32 0.71 -14.43
N GLY A 131 6.41 2.04 -14.40
CA GLY A 131 5.76 2.83 -13.34
C GLY A 131 4.24 2.63 -13.26
N ARG A 132 3.55 2.46 -14.40
CA ARG A 132 2.12 2.12 -14.41
C ARG A 132 1.82 0.70 -13.94
N GLN A 133 2.68 -0.27 -14.25
CA GLN A 133 2.54 -1.62 -13.71
C GLN A 133 2.66 -1.62 -12.19
N GLU A 134 3.61 -0.84 -11.67
CA GLU A 134 3.80 -0.66 -10.22
C GLU A 134 2.66 0.09 -9.57
N TRP A 135 2.06 1.06 -10.27
CA TRP A 135 0.85 1.72 -9.83
C TRP A 135 -0.33 0.75 -9.65
N GLU A 136 -0.56 -0.13 -10.64
CA GLU A 136 -1.61 -1.15 -10.53
C GLU A 136 -1.35 -2.14 -9.38
N ALA A 137 -0.09 -2.54 -9.18
CA ALA A 137 0.31 -3.39 -8.06
C ALA A 137 0.15 -2.68 -6.69
N TYR A 138 0.41 -1.37 -6.64
CA TYR A 138 0.11 -0.53 -5.49
C TYR A 138 -1.38 -0.52 -5.18
N LEU A 139 -2.21 -0.24 -6.19
CA LEU A 139 -3.66 -0.18 -6.02
C LEU A 139 -4.29 -1.51 -5.59
N SER A 140 -3.66 -2.63 -5.93
CA SER A 140 -4.18 -3.95 -5.57
C SER A 140 -4.10 -4.27 -4.07
N GLY A 141 -3.41 -3.45 -3.26
CA GLY A 141 -3.18 -3.70 -1.84
C GLY A 141 -2.16 -4.82 -1.56
N ARG A 142 -1.37 -5.23 -2.57
CA ARG A 142 -0.49 -6.40 -2.45
C ARG A 142 0.86 -6.11 -1.77
N TYR A 143 1.23 -4.84 -1.61
CA TYR A 143 2.47 -4.41 -0.94
C TYR A 143 2.47 -4.53 0.59
N VAL A 144 1.80 -5.55 1.15
CA VAL A 144 1.85 -5.91 2.58
C VAL A 144 3.25 -6.36 3.03
N CYS A 145 4.14 -6.59 2.06
CA CYS A 145 5.53 -6.94 2.24
C CYS A 145 6.44 -5.75 2.60
N LEU A 146 5.90 -4.55 2.80
CA LEU A 146 6.65 -3.36 3.18
C LEU A 146 6.00 -2.69 4.39
N HIS A 147 6.82 -2.19 5.31
CA HIS A 147 6.33 -1.38 6.42
C HIS A 147 5.70 -0.06 5.98
N SER A 148 6.22 0.54 4.90
CA SER A 148 5.66 1.73 4.26
C SER A 148 5.75 1.57 2.75
N VAL A 149 4.63 1.79 2.08
CA VAL A 149 4.50 1.55 0.63
C VAL A 149 4.68 2.86 -0.11
N THR A 150 5.89 3.09 -0.60
CA THR A 150 6.27 4.27 -1.39
C THR A 150 7.03 3.82 -2.64
N PRO A 151 7.07 4.64 -3.70
CA PRO A 151 7.91 4.33 -4.86
C PRO A 151 9.37 4.02 -4.50
N ALA A 152 9.93 4.75 -3.54
CA ALA A 152 11.30 4.55 -3.09
C ALA A 152 11.51 3.20 -2.39
N THR A 153 10.59 2.80 -1.50
CA THR A 153 10.70 1.52 -0.78
C THR A 153 10.43 0.32 -1.68
N ILE A 154 9.52 0.44 -2.65
CA ILE A 154 9.28 -0.59 -3.69
C ILE A 154 10.57 -0.83 -4.50
N GLN A 155 11.12 0.23 -5.11
CA GLN A 155 12.36 0.13 -5.89
C GLN A 155 13.54 -0.37 -5.04
N ARG A 156 13.63 0.06 -3.77
CA ARG A 156 14.71 -0.38 -2.87
C ARG A 156 14.61 -1.87 -2.59
N LYS A 157 13.40 -2.37 -2.30
CA LYS A 157 13.13 -3.80 -2.08
C LYS A 157 13.49 -4.62 -3.31
N GLU A 158 13.01 -4.25 -4.49
CA GLU A 158 13.30 -4.96 -5.74
C GLU A 158 14.80 -5.10 -5.99
N ARG A 159 15.55 -4.00 -5.83
CA ARG A 159 17.00 -4.00 -5.99
C ARG A 159 17.68 -4.91 -4.97
N LEU A 160 17.26 -4.89 -3.70
CA LEU A 160 17.82 -5.77 -2.66
C LEU A 160 17.52 -7.24 -2.93
N THR A 161 16.28 -7.57 -3.31
CA THR A 161 15.88 -8.94 -3.68
C THR A 161 16.72 -9.44 -4.85
N ALA A 162 16.92 -8.62 -5.89
CA ALA A 162 17.77 -8.97 -7.03
C ALA A 162 19.24 -9.16 -6.63
N GLU A 163 19.80 -8.23 -5.84
CA GLU A 163 21.18 -8.29 -5.33
C GLU A 163 21.42 -9.56 -4.51
N ILE A 164 20.55 -9.84 -3.55
CA ILE A 164 20.63 -11.03 -2.69
C ILE A 164 20.52 -12.30 -3.53
N THR A 165 19.55 -12.36 -4.46
CA THR A 165 19.33 -13.54 -5.32
C THR A 165 20.52 -13.83 -6.21
N ALA A 166 21.20 -12.79 -6.71
CA ALA A 166 22.38 -12.92 -7.57
C ALA A 166 23.66 -13.25 -6.78
N ALA A 167 23.75 -12.84 -5.51
CA ALA A 167 24.98 -12.93 -4.71
C ALA A 167 25.66 -14.31 -4.70
N PRO A 168 24.96 -15.47 -4.66
CA PRO A 168 25.60 -16.78 -4.74
C PRO A 168 26.42 -17.04 -6.00
N TYR A 169 26.19 -16.26 -7.06
CA TYR A 169 26.81 -16.41 -8.37
C TYR A 169 27.90 -15.35 -8.63
N ASP A 170 28.17 -14.47 -7.66
CA ASP A 170 29.23 -13.48 -7.76
C ASP A 170 30.62 -14.16 -7.86
N PRO A 171 31.56 -13.60 -8.65
CA PRO A 171 32.91 -14.15 -8.75
C PRO A 171 33.69 -14.21 -7.43
N ASP A 172 33.35 -13.36 -6.46
CA ASP A 172 33.97 -13.29 -5.14
C ASP A 172 33.15 -14.00 -4.04
N ALA A 173 32.18 -14.84 -4.42
CA ALA A 173 31.34 -15.59 -3.50
C ALA A 173 32.16 -16.40 -2.48
N GLY A 174 31.77 -16.30 -1.20
CA GLY A 174 32.47 -16.90 -0.06
C GLY A 174 33.60 -16.05 0.53
N SER A 175 34.03 -14.96 -0.12
CA SER A 175 35.03 -14.06 0.45
C SER A 175 34.47 -13.23 1.62
N PRO A 176 35.32 -12.71 2.54
CA PRO A 176 34.86 -11.85 3.64
C PRO A 176 34.14 -10.58 3.15
N ARG A 177 34.62 -9.99 2.04
CA ARG A 177 34.00 -8.80 1.44
C ARG A 177 32.61 -9.13 0.90
N TRP A 178 32.47 -10.22 0.16
CA TRP A 178 31.20 -10.71 -0.34
C TRP A 178 30.21 -10.99 0.79
N SER A 179 30.64 -11.70 1.85
CA SER A 179 29.79 -12.01 3.00
C SER A 179 29.28 -10.75 3.69
N ALA A 180 30.16 -9.74 3.87
CA ALA A 180 29.76 -8.46 4.43
C ALA A 180 28.71 -7.74 3.57
N ARG A 181 28.85 -7.73 2.22
CA ARG A 181 27.86 -7.14 1.31
C ARG A 181 26.51 -7.85 1.41
N LEU A 182 26.52 -9.18 1.29
CA LEU A 182 25.30 -10.00 1.36
C LEU A 182 24.55 -9.75 2.66
N HIS A 183 25.24 -9.79 3.80
CA HIS A 183 24.60 -9.57 5.09
C HIS A 183 24.08 -8.14 5.28
N ALA A 184 24.75 -7.13 4.75
CA ALA A 184 24.25 -5.76 4.78
C ALA A 184 22.97 -5.62 3.94
N ALA A 185 22.93 -6.21 2.75
CA ALA A 185 21.73 -6.22 1.90
C ALA A 185 20.56 -6.97 2.56
N ILE A 186 20.83 -8.13 3.18
CA ILE A 186 19.81 -8.90 3.92
C ILE A 186 19.26 -8.09 5.10
N ASP A 187 20.12 -7.47 5.91
CA ASP A 187 19.66 -6.69 7.07
C ASP A 187 18.84 -5.48 6.64
N GLU A 188 19.22 -4.84 5.55
CA GLU A 188 18.45 -3.73 5.00
C GLU A 188 17.09 -4.20 4.48
N LEU A 189 17.03 -5.34 3.78
CA LEU A 189 15.75 -5.91 3.33
C LEU A 189 14.88 -6.29 4.54
N ASP A 190 15.46 -6.91 5.56
CA ASP A 190 14.78 -7.29 6.80
C ASP A 190 14.21 -6.09 7.56
N ALA A 191 14.85 -4.92 7.47
CA ALA A 191 14.34 -3.68 8.04
C ALA A 191 13.20 -3.05 7.21
N LEU A 192 13.10 -3.35 5.91
CA LEU A 192 12.01 -2.87 5.05
C LEU A 192 10.77 -3.75 5.13
N GLU A 193 10.94 -5.05 5.33
CA GLU A 193 9.87 -6.03 5.29
C GLU A 193 9.32 -6.38 6.69
N PRO A 194 8.00 -6.49 6.87
CA PRO A 194 7.44 -7.04 8.08
C PRO A 194 7.61 -8.57 8.11
N ALA A 195 7.18 -9.21 9.20
CA ALA A 195 7.38 -10.65 9.41
C ALA A 195 6.58 -11.58 8.47
N PHE A 196 5.59 -11.05 7.74
CA PHE A 196 4.54 -11.80 7.01
C PHE A 196 3.74 -12.77 7.89
N THR A 197 2.68 -13.33 7.33
CA THR A 197 1.86 -14.36 7.98
C THR A 197 1.70 -15.61 7.10
N PRO A 198 1.19 -16.73 7.64
CA PRO A 198 0.80 -17.88 6.84
C PRO A 198 -0.19 -17.54 5.70
N TYR A 199 -1.12 -16.61 5.95
CA TYR A 199 -2.05 -16.10 4.93
C TYR A 199 -1.32 -15.60 3.68
N ASP A 200 -0.23 -14.86 3.82
CA ASP A 200 0.51 -14.29 2.69
C ASP A 200 1.06 -15.37 1.74
N ARG A 201 1.47 -16.52 2.28
CA ARG A 201 1.98 -17.64 1.49
C ARG A 201 0.88 -18.30 0.66
N LEU A 202 -0.34 -18.36 1.20
CA LEU A 202 -1.52 -18.81 0.45
C LEU A 202 -1.87 -17.81 -0.65
N ARG A 203 -1.92 -16.52 -0.30
CA ARG A 203 -2.26 -15.42 -1.21
C ARG A 203 -1.30 -15.32 -2.40
N PHE A 204 0.00 -15.43 -2.14
CA PHE A 204 1.03 -15.33 -3.16
C PHE A 204 1.34 -16.67 -3.85
N GLY A 205 0.71 -17.77 -3.41
CA GLY A 205 0.89 -19.09 -4.00
C GLY A 205 2.28 -19.70 -3.79
N GLY A 206 2.99 -19.30 -2.73
CA GLY A 206 4.37 -19.74 -2.51
C GLY A 206 5.12 -19.01 -1.40
N PRO A 207 6.42 -19.29 -1.24
CA PRO A 207 7.28 -18.61 -0.29
C PRO A 207 7.41 -17.12 -0.62
N THR A 208 7.53 -16.31 0.43
CA THR A 208 7.68 -14.85 0.36
C THR A 208 9.12 -14.42 0.09
N SER A 209 9.33 -13.13 -0.19
CA SER A 209 10.68 -12.55 -0.26
C SER A 209 11.45 -12.73 1.05
N ARG A 210 10.79 -12.65 2.21
CA ARG A 210 11.42 -12.94 3.51
C ARG A 210 11.89 -14.38 3.63
N ASP A 211 11.05 -15.34 3.24
CA ASP A 211 11.42 -16.77 3.27
C ASP A 211 12.67 -17.03 2.42
N LEU A 212 12.72 -16.45 1.21
CA LEU A 212 13.76 -16.75 0.21
C LEU A 212 15.04 -15.92 0.39
N CYS A 213 14.91 -14.61 0.59
CA CYS A 213 16.02 -13.66 0.57
C CYS A 213 16.57 -13.37 1.96
N ILE A 214 15.78 -13.54 3.02
CA ILE A 214 16.23 -13.28 4.40
C ILE A 214 16.54 -14.61 5.08
N ASP A 215 15.52 -15.43 5.33
CA ASP A 215 15.65 -16.60 6.20
C ASP A 215 16.51 -17.69 5.56
N ALA A 216 16.20 -18.07 4.32
CA ALA A 216 16.98 -19.09 3.60
C ALA A 216 18.43 -18.65 3.34
N MET A 217 18.67 -17.37 3.05
CA MET A 217 20.03 -16.87 2.84
C MET A 217 20.84 -16.77 4.12
N ARG A 218 20.25 -16.35 5.24
CA ARG A 218 20.90 -16.38 6.56
C ARG A 218 21.25 -17.80 6.98
N ALA A 219 20.38 -18.77 6.69
CA ALA A 219 20.64 -20.18 6.97
C ALA A 219 21.74 -20.76 6.08
N ARG A 220 21.74 -20.43 4.77
CA ARG A 220 22.72 -20.93 3.79
C ARG A 220 24.10 -20.32 3.99
N TYR A 221 24.16 -19.05 4.37
CA TYR A 221 25.39 -18.28 4.55
C TYR A 221 25.39 -17.63 5.93
N PRO A 222 25.66 -18.39 7.01
CA PRO A 222 25.66 -17.85 8.36
C PRO A 222 26.83 -16.88 8.56
N ARG A 223 26.63 -15.88 9.44
CA ARG A 223 27.71 -14.99 9.89
C ARG A 223 28.74 -15.80 10.66
N ASP A 224 30.03 -15.50 10.43
CA ASP A 224 31.08 -16.01 11.30
C ASP A 224 30.89 -15.39 12.71
N PRO A 225 30.69 -16.20 13.76
CA PRO A 225 30.53 -15.71 15.12
C PRO A 225 31.74 -14.91 15.63
N ALA A 226 32.92 -15.05 15.04
CA ALA A 226 34.09 -14.24 15.38
C ALA A 226 33.95 -12.77 14.93
N THR A 227 33.33 -12.51 13.78
CA THR A 227 33.17 -11.15 13.22
C THR A 227 31.98 -10.38 13.81
N ALA A 228 31.05 -11.08 14.48
CA ALA A 228 29.87 -10.47 15.11
C ALA A 228 30.16 -9.84 16.48
N ARG A 229 31.29 -10.17 17.12
CA ARG A 229 31.66 -9.67 18.46
C ARG A 229 32.45 -8.36 18.45
N GLU A 230 32.86 -7.89 17.27
CA GLU A 230 33.67 -6.68 17.08
C GLU A 230 32.86 -5.45 16.62
N ARG A 231 31.52 -5.56 16.55
CA ARG A 231 30.61 -4.45 16.23
C ARG A 231 29.73 -4.08 17.42
#